data_AF-A0AA41HBS7-F1
#
_entry.id   AF-A0AA41HBS7-F1
#
_cell.length_a   1.000
_cell.length_b   1.000
_cell.length_c   1.000
_cell.angle_alpha   90.00
_cell.angle_beta   90.00
_cell.angle_gamma   90.00
#
_symmetry.space_group_name_H-M   'P 1'
#
loop_
_entity.id
_entity.type
_entity.pdbx_description
1 polymer ?
#
loop_
_entity_poly.entity_id
_entity_poly.type
_entity_poly.pdbx_seq_one_letter_code
_entity_poly.pdbx_strand_id
1 'polypeptide(L)' 'MLELERQPVAQARTGIKPRFITLQEWAATTFSKVPHNNTLLRWVHEGRIHPQPEKIGRIWRVKPAAVYKAD' A
#
# COMPACT_ATOMS: atom_id res chain seq x y z
N MET A 1 19.80 -21.59 43.26
CA MET A 1 20.48 -20.41 42.71
C MET A 1 21.10 -20.78 41.35
N LEU A 2 20.29 -20.74 40.29
CA LEU A 2 20.64 -20.34 38.92
C LEU A 2 19.34 -20.41 38.11
N GLU A 3 18.42 -19.47 38.37
CA GLU A 3 17.29 -19.27 37.47
C GLU A 3 17.84 -18.57 36.23
N LEU A 4 17.99 -19.31 35.14
CA LEU A 4 18.30 -18.79 33.82
C LEU A 4 17.08 -17.99 33.36
N GLU A 5 17.10 -16.68 33.59
CA GLU A 5 16.12 -15.73 33.06
C GLU A 5 16.01 -15.89 31.53
N ARG A 6 15.07 -16.74 31.10
CA ARG A 6 14.67 -16.88 29.70
C ARG A 6 13.89 -15.63 29.33
N GLN A 7 14.59 -14.63 28.82
CA GLN A 7 13.98 -13.51 28.13
C GLN A 7 13.12 -14.01 26.97
N PRO A 8 11.81 -13.69 26.91
CA PRO A 8 11.04 -13.94 25.71
C PRO A 8 11.50 -12.94 24.64
N VAL A 9 12.30 -13.40 23.69
CA VAL A 9 12.52 -12.67 22.43
C VAL A 9 11.21 -12.71 21.67
N ALA A 10 10.30 -11.80 22.00
CA ALA A 10 9.16 -11.47 21.17
C ALA A 10 9.73 -10.92 19.87
N GLN A 11 9.95 -11.82 18.92
CA GLN A 11 10.41 -11.51 17.58
C GLN A 11 9.48 -10.44 17.02
N ALA A 12 9.99 -9.22 16.91
CA ALA A 12 9.36 -8.17 16.14
C ALA A 12 9.16 -8.75 14.74
N ARG A 13 7.95 -9.22 14.45
CA ARG A 13 7.54 -9.63 13.12
C ARG A 13 7.71 -8.37 12.29
N THR A 14 8.85 -8.21 11.63
CA THR A 14 9.05 -7.17 10.63
C THR A 14 7.88 -7.33 9.67
N GLY A 15 6.89 -6.47 9.83
CA GLY A 15 5.62 -6.58 9.13
C GLY A 15 5.93 -6.61 7.65
N ILE A 16 5.55 -7.70 6.99
CA ILE A 16 5.69 -7.81 5.55
C ILE A 16 4.79 -6.72 4.96
N LYS A 17 5.35 -5.53 4.69
CA LYS A 17 4.62 -4.52 3.92
C LYS A 17 4.41 -5.11 2.54
N PRO A 18 3.17 -5.26 2.08
CA PRO A 18 2.90 -5.78 0.75
C PRO A 18 3.61 -4.89 -0.26
N ARG A 19 4.37 -5.50 -1.18
CA ARG A 19 5.07 -4.76 -2.24
C ARG A 19 4.10 -3.98 -3.13
N PHE A 20 2.87 -4.49 -3.26
CA PHE A 20 1.81 -3.93 -4.08
C PHE A 20 0.45 -4.12 -3.42
N ILE A 21 -0.41 -3.11 -3.53
CA ILE A 21 -1.81 -3.11 -3.07
C ILE A 21 -2.73 -2.70 -4.21
N THR A 22 -4.04 -2.91 -4.06
CA THR A 22 -5.02 -2.44 -5.06
C THR A 22 -5.18 -0.91 -5.02
N LEU A 23 -5.70 -0.32 -6.11
CA LEU A 23 -6.01 1.12 -6.14
C LEU A 23 -6.98 1.54 -5.04
N GLN A 24 -7.97 0.70 -4.73
CA GLN A 24 -8.99 1.00 -3.73
C GLN A 24 -8.40 0.98 -2.31
N GLU A 25 -7.57 -0.01 -1.99
CA GLU A 25 -6.87 -0.07 -0.70
C GLU A 25 -5.92 1.11 -0.52
N TRP A 26 -5.15 1.45 -1.56
CA TRP A 26 -4.29 2.62 -1.54
C TRP A 26 -5.08 3.92 -1.34
N ALA A 27 -6.22 4.04 -2.01
CA ALA A 27 -7.07 5.22 -1.86
C ALA A 27 -7.68 5.31 -0.46
N ALA A 28 -8.02 4.17 0.16
CA ALA A 28 -8.49 4.11 1.55
C ALA A 28 -7.42 4.52 2.57
N THR A 29 -6.14 4.27 2.29
CA THR A 29 -5.05 4.73 3.17
C THR A 29 -4.61 6.16 2.90
N THR A 30 -4.85 6.66 1.68
CA THR A 30 -4.38 7.99 1.24
C THR A 30 -5.42 9.09 1.45
N PHE A 31 -6.71 8.77 1.28
CA PHE A 31 -7.80 9.74 1.34
C PHE A 31 -8.82 9.36 2.41
N SER A 32 -9.31 10.35 3.17
CA SER A 32 -10.40 10.12 4.13
C SER A 32 -11.71 9.71 3.44
N LYS A 33 -11.95 10.21 2.23
CA LYS A 33 -13.09 9.79 1.38
C LYS A 33 -12.54 9.09 0.15
N VAL A 34 -12.78 7.78 0.08
CA VAL A 34 -12.31 6.94 -1.02
C VAL A 34 -13.03 7.34 -2.32
N PRO A 35 -12.29 7.77 -3.37
CA PRO A 35 -12.87 8.02 -4.68
C PRO A 35 -13.42 6.74 -5.31
N HIS A 36 -14.37 6.89 -6.23
CA HIS A 36 -14.89 5.74 -6.97
C HIS A 36 -13.81 5.09 -7.85
N ASN A 37 -13.92 3.78 -8.10
CA ASN A 37 -12.93 3.03 -8.87
C ASN A 37 -12.67 3.63 -10.26
N ASN A 38 -13.70 4.07 -10.98
CA ASN A 38 -13.52 4.75 -12.27
C ASN A 38 -12.66 6.01 -12.18
N THR A 39 -12.74 6.76 -11.08
CA THR A 39 -11.90 7.94 -10.87
C THR A 39 -10.44 7.53 -10.67
N LEU A 40 -10.20 6.47 -9.89
CA LEU A 40 -8.86 5.93 -9.69
C LEU A 40 -8.25 5.43 -11.00
N LEU A 41 -9.03 4.73 -11.83
CA LEU A 41 -8.61 4.28 -13.15
C LEU A 41 -8.27 5.45 -14.08
N ARG A 42 -9.07 6.53 -14.05
CA ARG A 42 -8.75 7.76 -14.80
C ARG A 42 -7.42 8.35 -14.34
N TRP A 43 -7.15 8.42 -13.04
CA TRP A 43 -5.87 8.91 -12.52
C TRP A 43 -4.68 8.04 -12.93
N VAL A 44 -4.85 6.73 -13.08
CA VAL A 44 -3.81 5.85 -13.62
C VAL A 44 -3.47 6.24 -15.06
N HIS A 45 -4.50 6.42 -15.90
CA HIS A 45 -4.32 6.78 -17.31
C HIS A 45 -3.80 8.21 -17.50
N GLU A 46 -4.22 9.13 -16.64
CA GLU A 46 -3.75 10.53 -16.61
C GLU A 46 -2.38 10.69 -15.96
N GLY A 47 -1.78 9.62 -15.39
CA GLY A 47 -0.45 9.67 -14.78
C GLY A 47 -0.40 10.41 -13.43
N ARG A 48 -1.53 10.58 -12.74
CA ARG A 48 -1.64 11.34 -11.49
C ARG A 48 -1.19 10.59 -10.23
N ILE A 49 -0.81 9.31 -10.35
CA ILE A 49 -0.33 8.49 -9.24
C ILE A 49 1.14 8.17 -9.48
N HIS A 50 2.01 8.51 -8.53
CA HIS A 50 3.46 8.33 -8.65
C HIS A 50 4.08 7.55 -7.48
N PRO A 51 4.86 6.48 -7.72
CA PRO A 51 5.18 5.90 -9.02
C PRO A 51 3.96 5.31 -9.72
N GLN A 52 4.01 5.24 -11.05
CA GLN A 52 2.86 4.82 -11.86
C GLN A 52 2.39 3.41 -11.46
N PRO A 53 1.07 3.18 -11.33
CA PRO A 53 0.53 1.87 -11.05
C PRO A 53 0.88 0.86 -12.14
N GLU A 54 1.11 -0.39 -11.74
CA GLU A 54 1.45 -1.49 -12.64
C GLU A 54 0.22 -2.37 -12.88
N LYS A 55 0.00 -2.77 -14.14
CA LYS A 55 -1.08 -3.68 -14.51
C LYS A 55 -0.64 -5.13 -14.29
N ILE A 56 -1.12 -5.75 -13.22
CA ILE A 56 -0.80 -7.14 -12.87
C ILE A 56 -2.04 -8.00 -13.15
N GLY A 57 -2.01 -8.75 -14.26
CA GLY A 57 -3.16 -9.48 -14.77
C GLY A 57 -4.27 -8.53 -15.26
N ARG A 58 -5.46 -8.64 -14.66
CA ARG A 58 -6.62 -7.78 -14.98
C ARG A 58 -6.78 -6.59 -14.03
N ILE A 59 -5.89 -6.42 -13.05
CA ILE A 59 -6.05 -5.47 -11.96
C ILE A 59 -4.84 -4.53 -11.92
N TRP A 60 -5.11 -3.24 -11.73
CA TRP A 60 -4.09 -2.25 -11.46
C TRP A 60 -3.64 -2.31 -10.00
N ARG A 61 -2.35 -2.42 -9.79
CA ARG A 61 -1.74 -2.44 -8.46
C ARG A 61 -0.75 -1.30 -8.31
N VAL A 62 -0.71 -0.74 -7.12
CA VAL A 62 0.11 0.41 -6.79
C VAL A 62 0.96 0.09 -5.57
N LYS A 63 2.14 0.71 -5.49
CA LYS A 63 2.95 0.62 -4.29
C LYS A 63 2.24 1.38 -3.15
N PRO A 64 2.23 0.85 -1.91
CA PRO A 64 1.58 1.54 -0.79
C PRO A 64 2.19 2.92 -0.49
N ALA A 65 3.44 3.15 -0.90
CA ALA A 65 4.13 4.43 -0.76
C ALA A 65 3.88 5.41 -1.94
N ALA A 66 2.97 5.09 -2.86
CA ALA A 66 2.65 5.99 -3.96
C ALA A 66 1.89 7.22 -3.48
N VAL A 67 2.14 8.34 -4.16
CA VAL A 67 1.54 9.65 -3.87
C VAL A 67 0.70 10.11 -5.04
N TYR A 68 -0.41 10.77 -4.72
CA TYR A 68 -1.22 11.47 -5.71
C TYR A 68 -0.59 12.83 -6.02
N LYS A 69 -0.43 13.15 -7.31
CA LYS A 69 -0.01 14.47 -7.80
C LYS A 69 -1.18 15.08 -8.55
N ALA A 70 -1.79 16.11 -7.95
CA ALA A 70 -2.59 17.06 -8.70
C ALA A 70 -1.63 17.97 -9.46
N ASP A 71 -1.91 18.18 -10.74
CA ASP A 71 -1.30 19.25 -11.54
C ASP A 71 -1.78 20.62 -11.03
#